data_AF-A0A5J5AWC1-F1
#
_entry.id   AF-A0A5J5AWC1-F1
#
_cell.length_a   1.000
_cell.length_b   1.000
_cell.length_c   1.000
_cell.angle_alpha   90.00
_cell.angle_beta   90.00
_cell.angle_gamma   90.00
#
_symmetry.space_group_name_H-M   'P 1'
#
loop_
_entity.id
_entity.type
_entity.pdbx_description
1 polymer ?
#
loop_
_entity_poly.entity_id
_entity_poly.type
_entity_poly.pdbx_seq_one_letter_code
_entity_poly.pdbx_strand_id
1 'polypeptide(L)'
;MRGVFDNIPTAFKVSKASMAEFPTLNGQSVSYAVLQYPAGGVNPPHTHPRSAELLFLVDGALEYNPDCDIPATAISAFGSASAGTVSVPMSVFATGIDDVILAKAFKTDVATIKKIKAGIGKP
;
A
#
# COMPACT_ATOMS: atom_id res chain seq x y z
N MET A 1 4.88 -21.02 -5.64
CA MET A 1 4.01 -20.28 -4.69
C MET A 1 3.56 -21.15 -3.50
N ARG A 2 4.37 -22.12 -3.04
CA ARG A 2 4.02 -22.90 -1.83
C ARG A 2 4.21 -22.01 -0.59
N GLY A 3 3.29 -22.00 0.35
CA GLY A 3 3.36 -21.21 1.59
C GLY A 3 2.67 -19.84 1.55
N VAL A 4 2.28 -19.34 0.38
CA VAL A 4 1.64 -18.01 0.25
C VAL A 4 0.17 -18.04 0.68
N PHE A 5 -0.53 -19.15 0.43
CA PHE A 5 -1.95 -19.32 0.77
C PHE A 5 -2.17 -20.23 1.98
N ASP A 6 -1.09 -20.73 2.58
CA ASP A 6 -1.16 -21.81 3.57
C ASP A 6 -1.30 -21.29 5.01
N ASN A 7 -1.20 -19.97 5.23
CA ASN A 7 -1.23 -19.36 6.57
C ASN A 7 -2.14 -18.13 6.61
N ILE A 8 -2.84 -17.95 7.74
CA ILE A 8 -3.64 -16.76 8.03
C ILE A 8 -2.68 -15.56 8.24
N PRO A 9 -2.78 -14.49 7.44
CA PRO A 9 -1.97 -13.29 7.62
C PRO A 9 -2.28 -12.62 8.96
N THR A 10 -1.24 -12.30 9.75
CA THR A 10 -1.37 -11.54 11.01
C THR A 10 -1.00 -10.06 10.86
N ALA A 11 -0.40 -9.69 9.73
CA ALA A 11 -0.02 -8.33 9.37
C ALA A 11 -0.13 -8.15 7.87
N PHE A 12 -0.36 -6.90 7.42
CA PHE A 12 -0.36 -6.62 5.98
C PHE A 12 1.03 -6.88 5.41
N LYS A 13 1.11 -7.73 4.39
CA LYS A 13 2.37 -8.16 3.78
C LYS A 13 2.29 -8.05 2.27
N VAL A 14 3.36 -7.53 1.68
CA VAL A 14 3.53 -7.45 0.23
C VAL A 14 4.74 -8.28 -0.19
N SER A 15 4.54 -9.25 -1.07
CA SER A 15 5.62 -10.05 -1.67
C SER A 15 5.76 -9.67 -3.14
N LYS A 16 6.87 -9.05 -3.52
CA LYS A 16 7.04 -8.44 -4.85
C LYS A 16 7.75 -9.37 -5.83
N ALA A 17 7.42 -9.19 -7.10
CA ALA A 17 8.14 -9.72 -8.24
C ALA A 17 8.33 -8.60 -9.27
N SER A 18 9.29 -7.71 -9.02
CA SER A 18 9.72 -6.64 -9.93
C SER A 18 11.08 -6.94 -10.55
N MET A 19 11.61 -6.05 -11.40
CA MET A 19 12.99 -6.19 -11.90
C MET A 19 14.06 -6.20 -10.79
N ALA A 20 13.73 -5.72 -9.58
CA ALA A 20 14.64 -5.79 -8.43
C ALA A 20 14.76 -7.22 -7.89
N GLU A 21 13.66 -7.98 -7.83
CA GLU A 21 13.65 -9.37 -7.37
C GLU A 21 13.93 -10.36 -8.51
N PHE A 22 13.47 -10.04 -9.74
CA PHE A 22 13.60 -10.86 -10.94
C PHE A 22 14.15 -10.01 -12.09
N PRO A 23 15.49 -9.88 -12.22
CA PRO A 23 16.11 -9.03 -13.24
C PRO A 23 15.69 -9.33 -14.69
N THR A 24 15.21 -10.55 -14.96
CA THR A 24 14.66 -10.96 -16.26
C THR A 24 13.41 -10.19 -16.68
N LEU A 25 12.72 -9.52 -15.75
CA LEU A 25 11.59 -8.64 -16.05
C LEU A 25 12.03 -7.29 -16.63
N ASN A 26 13.33 -6.96 -16.60
CA ASN A 26 13.83 -5.76 -17.26
C ASN A 26 13.58 -5.83 -18.78
N GLY A 27 12.96 -4.79 -19.33
CA GLY A 27 12.53 -4.75 -20.73
C GLY A 27 11.22 -5.50 -21.04
N GLN A 28 10.64 -6.22 -20.07
CA GLN A 28 9.35 -6.92 -20.25
C GLN A 28 8.13 -6.07 -19.86
N SER A 29 8.36 -4.89 -19.25
CA SER A 29 7.31 -3.94 -18.85
C SER A 29 6.21 -4.54 -17.97
N VAL A 30 6.54 -5.55 -17.16
CA VAL A 30 5.60 -6.19 -16.23
C VAL A 30 6.25 -6.45 -14.88
N SER A 31 5.46 -6.30 -13.82
CA SER A 31 5.79 -6.76 -12.46
C SER A 31 4.54 -7.16 -11.71
N TYR A 32 4.71 -7.90 -10.62
CA TYR A 32 3.61 -8.40 -9.81
C TYR A 32 3.86 -8.19 -8.32
N ALA A 33 2.80 -8.23 -7.53
CA ALA A 33 2.88 -8.35 -6.10
C ALA A 33 1.77 -9.27 -5.57
N VAL A 34 2.08 -10.09 -4.57
CA VAL A 34 1.06 -10.73 -3.75
C VAL A 34 0.84 -9.89 -2.51
N LEU A 35 -0.41 -9.55 -2.25
CA LEU A 35 -0.85 -8.77 -1.10
C LEU A 35 -1.63 -9.68 -0.17
N GLN A 36 -1.22 -9.73 1.10
CA GLN A 36 -1.88 -10.50 2.14
C GLN A 36 -2.36 -9.54 3.22
N TYR A 37 -3.65 -9.54 3.51
CA TYR A 37 -4.32 -8.68 4.47
C TYR A 37 -4.75 -9.52 5.67
N PRO A 38 -4.42 -9.12 6.91
CA PRO A 38 -5.07 -9.66 8.09
C PRO A 38 -6.53 -9.19 8.12
N ALA A 39 -7.37 -9.82 8.94
CA ALA A 39 -8.72 -9.32 9.23
C ALA A 39 -8.67 -7.86 9.69
N GLY A 40 -9.53 -7.00 9.13
CA GLY A 40 -9.53 -5.55 9.37
C GLY A 40 -8.28 -4.78 8.87
N GLY A 41 -7.36 -5.45 8.18
CA GLY A 41 -6.13 -4.86 7.67
C GLY A 41 -6.35 -3.92 6.49
N VAL A 42 -5.56 -2.85 6.40
CA VAL A 42 -5.60 -1.90 5.29
C VAL A 42 -4.28 -1.88 4.52
N ASN A 43 -4.37 -1.66 3.21
CA ASN A 43 -3.24 -1.17 2.42
C ASN A 43 -3.39 0.36 2.36
N PRO A 44 -2.53 1.14 3.03
CA PRO A 44 -2.68 2.59 3.09
C PRO A 44 -2.79 3.21 1.69
N PRO A 45 -3.55 4.32 1.53
CA PRO A 45 -3.64 5.00 0.25
C PRO A 45 -2.26 5.28 -0.35
N HIS A 46 -2.06 4.86 -1.59
CA HIS A 46 -0.79 4.98 -2.30
C HIS A 46 -1.02 5.14 -3.80
N THR A 47 0.05 5.49 -4.52
CA THR A 47 0.06 5.52 -5.98
C THR A 47 1.24 4.74 -6.54
N HIS A 48 1.07 4.30 -7.79
CA HIS A 48 2.13 3.71 -8.59
C HIS A 48 2.54 4.73 -9.67
N PRO A 49 3.67 5.44 -9.51
CA PRO A 49 4.02 6.56 -10.38
C PRO A 49 4.34 6.15 -11.83
N ARG A 50 4.52 4.86 -12.11
CA ARG A 50 4.97 4.36 -13.41
C ARG A 50 4.08 3.28 -14.02
N SER A 51 2.90 3.02 -13.46
CA SER A 51 2.01 1.98 -13.98
C SER A 51 0.58 2.10 -13.48
N ALA A 52 -0.38 1.64 -14.29
CA ALA A 52 -1.66 1.17 -13.78
C ALA A 52 -1.49 -0.17 -13.03
N GLU A 53 -2.43 -0.48 -12.16
CA GLU A 53 -2.52 -1.73 -11.42
C GLU A 53 -3.79 -2.49 -11.81
N LEU A 54 -3.65 -3.77 -12.09
CA LEU A 54 -4.75 -4.73 -12.13
C LEU A 54 -4.67 -5.59 -10.87
N LEU A 55 -5.63 -5.41 -9.96
CA LEU A 55 -5.74 -6.19 -8.74
C LEU A 55 -6.76 -7.32 -8.92
N PHE A 56 -6.35 -8.55 -8.62
CA PHE A 56 -7.20 -9.73 -8.65
C PHE A 56 -7.27 -10.35 -7.25
N LEU A 57 -8.47 -10.41 -6.68
CA LEU A 57 -8.71 -11.05 -5.39
C LEU A 57 -8.72 -12.57 -5.55
N VAL A 58 -7.89 -13.26 -4.78
CA VAL A 58 -7.74 -14.73 -4.86
C VAL A 58 -8.52 -15.41 -3.75
N ASP A 59 -8.52 -14.85 -2.55
CA ASP A 59 -9.22 -15.39 -1.38
C ASP A 59 -9.61 -14.26 -0.41
N GLY A 60 -10.69 -14.49 0.35
CA GLY A 60 -11.26 -13.53 1.30
C GLY A 60 -12.13 -12.44 0.66
N ALA A 61 -12.22 -11.29 1.32
CA ALA A 61 -12.94 -10.12 0.82
C ALA A 61 -12.16 -8.83 1.11
N LEU A 62 -12.22 -7.88 0.17
CA LEU A 62 -11.71 -6.52 0.36
C LEU A 62 -12.90 -5.58 0.35
N GLU A 63 -13.11 -4.88 1.46
CA GLU A 63 -14.17 -3.89 1.61
C GLU A 63 -13.58 -2.53 1.97
N TYR A 64 -14.30 -1.48 1.59
CA TYR A 64 -13.95 -0.12 2.00
C TYR A 64 -14.23 0.11 3.49
N ASN A 65 -15.17 -0.64 4.09
CA ASN A 65 -15.50 -0.55 5.51
C ASN A 65 -14.70 -1.61 6.30
N PRO A 66 -14.12 -1.26 7.46
CA PRO A 66 -13.24 -2.15 8.22
C PRO A 66 -13.97 -3.31 8.94
N ASP A 67 -15.29 -3.42 8.79
CA ASP A 67 -16.09 -4.51 9.37
C ASP A 67 -15.86 -5.87 8.68
N CYS A 68 -14.96 -5.91 7.68
CA CYS A 68 -14.49 -7.14 7.07
C CYS A 68 -13.47 -7.82 8.00
N ASP A 69 -14.00 -8.63 8.93
CA ASP A 69 -13.23 -9.44 9.88
C ASP A 69 -12.67 -10.75 9.26
N ILE A 70 -12.50 -10.79 7.94
CA ILE A 70 -11.85 -11.92 7.26
C ILE A 70 -10.54 -11.50 6.61
N PRO A 71 -9.47 -12.31 6.73
CA PRO A 71 -8.24 -12.09 5.98
C PRO A 71 -8.49 -12.18 4.48
N ALA A 72 -7.63 -11.53 3.68
CA ALA A 72 -7.72 -11.57 2.23
C ALA A 72 -6.35 -11.73 1.58
N THR A 73 -6.32 -12.39 0.42
CA THR A 73 -5.13 -12.46 -0.44
C THR A 73 -5.47 -12.01 -1.85
N ALA A 74 -4.69 -11.08 -2.38
CA ALA A 74 -4.83 -10.55 -3.73
C ALA A 74 -3.50 -10.61 -4.49
N ILE A 75 -3.58 -10.59 -5.82
CA ILE A 75 -2.43 -10.48 -6.71
C ILE A 75 -2.59 -9.20 -7.51
N SER A 76 -1.58 -8.34 -7.48
CA SER A 76 -1.47 -7.16 -8.32
C SER A 76 -0.56 -7.44 -9.50
N ALA A 77 -0.97 -6.97 -10.69
CA ALA A 77 -0.15 -6.92 -11.89
C ALA A 77 0.02 -5.46 -12.33
N PHE A 78 1.23 -5.10 -12.75
CA PHE A 78 1.58 -3.74 -13.14
C PHE A 78 2.13 -3.70 -14.56
N GLY A 79 1.73 -2.69 -15.33
CA GLY A 79 2.28 -2.42 -16.68
C GLY A 79 3.69 -1.81 -16.69
N SER A 80 4.52 -2.12 -15.69
CA SER A 80 5.91 -1.69 -15.61
C SER A 80 6.74 -2.73 -14.86
N ALA A 81 7.98 -2.93 -15.28
CA ALA A 81 8.93 -3.79 -14.58
C ALA A 81 9.35 -3.23 -13.21
N SER A 82 9.10 -1.93 -12.98
CA SER A 82 9.40 -1.22 -11.74
C SER A 82 8.29 -0.21 -11.44
N ALA A 83 7.06 -0.66 -11.19
CA ALA A 83 5.90 0.21 -10.90
C ALA A 83 6.20 1.36 -9.90
N GLY A 84 6.96 1.05 -8.84
CA GLY A 84 7.23 1.96 -7.72
C GLY A 84 6.00 2.12 -6.84
N THR A 85 6.17 2.59 -5.61
CA THR A 85 5.05 2.83 -4.69
C THR A 85 5.31 4.12 -3.94
N VAL A 86 4.32 5.00 -3.86
CA VAL A 86 4.37 6.24 -3.08
C VAL A 86 3.19 6.25 -2.11
N SER A 87 3.47 6.15 -0.80
CA SER A 87 2.44 6.23 0.24
C SER A 87 1.95 7.66 0.40
N VAL A 88 0.65 7.90 0.22
CA VAL A 88 0.06 9.24 0.34
C VAL A 88 0.17 9.78 1.78
N PRO A 89 -0.22 9.02 2.85
CA PRO A 89 -0.08 9.51 4.22
C PRO A 89 1.36 9.88 4.56
N MET A 90 2.33 9.04 4.18
CA MET A 90 3.75 9.32 4.44
C MET A 90 4.25 10.54 3.66
N SER A 91 3.92 10.65 2.37
CA SER A 91 4.37 11.78 1.55
C SER A 91 3.79 13.12 1.98
N VAL A 92 2.58 13.14 2.54
CA VAL A 92 1.92 14.37 3.00
C VAL A 92 2.34 14.75 4.42
N PHE A 93 2.36 13.79 5.35
CA PHE A 93 2.47 14.09 6.78
C PHE A 93 3.83 13.72 7.39
N ALA A 94 4.62 12.85 6.77
CA ALA A 94 5.95 12.45 7.25
C ALA A 94 7.10 13.17 6.50
N THR A 95 6.80 14.31 5.87
CA THR A 95 7.77 15.16 5.14
C THR A 95 7.95 16.51 5.83
N GLY A 96 8.82 17.36 5.27
CA GLY A 96 9.09 18.71 5.78
C GLY A 96 8.01 19.76 5.50
N ILE A 97 6.78 19.35 5.12
CA ILE A 97 5.68 20.31 4.91
C ILE A 97 5.27 20.90 6.25
N ASP A 98 5.27 22.23 6.30
CA ASP A 98 4.96 23.02 7.50
C ASP A 98 3.53 22.76 8.02
N ASP A 99 3.38 22.70 9.34
CA ASP A 99 2.11 22.38 9.99
C ASP A 99 1.01 23.41 9.69
N VAL A 100 1.37 24.70 9.52
CA VAL A 100 0.42 25.76 9.19
C VAL A 100 -0.08 25.60 7.75
N ILE A 101 0.80 25.20 6.82
CA ILE A 101 0.44 24.93 5.43
C ILE A 101 -0.50 23.72 5.37
N LEU A 102 -0.19 22.63 6.07
CA LEU A 102 -1.05 21.46 6.16
C LEU A 102 -2.40 21.81 6.81
N ALA A 103 -2.40 22.56 7.91
CA ALA A 103 -3.63 22.99 8.58
C ALA A 103 -4.54 23.78 7.62
N LYS A 104 -3.96 24.71 6.85
CA LYS A 104 -4.70 25.47 5.84
C LYS A 104 -5.22 24.58 4.70
N ALA A 105 -4.40 23.67 4.18
CA ALA A 105 -4.77 22.79 3.07
C ALA A 105 -5.91 21.84 3.44
N PHE A 106 -5.86 21.27 4.65
CA PHE A 106 -6.88 20.34 5.17
C PHE A 106 -8.03 21.03 5.89
N LYS A 107 -8.06 22.38 5.92
CA LYS A 107 -9.08 23.20 6.59
C LYS A 107 -9.28 22.79 8.06
N THR A 108 -8.17 22.62 8.77
CA THR A 108 -8.10 22.23 10.19
C THR A 108 -7.08 23.10 10.93
N ASP A 109 -6.69 22.71 12.15
CA ASP A 109 -5.69 23.41 12.97
C ASP A 109 -4.37 22.63 13.11
N VAL A 110 -3.33 23.34 13.56
CA VAL A 110 -1.99 22.77 13.77
C VAL A 110 -2.00 21.65 14.81
N ALA A 111 -2.87 21.73 15.82
CA ALA A 111 -2.96 20.70 16.85
C ALA A 111 -3.45 19.36 16.25
N THR A 112 -4.42 19.43 15.34
CA THR A 112 -4.95 18.28 14.61
C THR A 112 -3.92 17.72 13.65
N ILE A 113 -3.19 18.56 12.91
CA ILE A 113 -2.08 18.11 12.05
C ILE A 113 -1.02 17.38 12.87
N LYS A 114 -0.62 17.91 14.03
CA LYS A 114 0.37 17.25 14.91
C LYS A 114 -0.14 15.89 15.41
N LYS A 115 -1.42 15.76 15.74
CA LYS A 115 -2.03 14.46 16.09
C LYS A 115 -1.97 13.47 14.91
N ILE A 116 -2.27 13.91 13.69
CA ILE A 116 -2.18 13.08 12.48
C ILE A 116 -0.73 12.63 12.26
N LYS A 117 0.24 13.56 12.31
CA LYS A 117 1.67 13.25 12.17
C LYS A 117 2.16 12.26 13.23
N ALA A 118 1.68 12.38 14.47
CA ALA A 118 2.02 11.45 15.55
C ALA A 118 1.40 10.06 15.38
N GLY A 119 0.24 9.96 14.72
CA GLY A 119 -0.46 8.70 14.46
C GLY A 119 0.05 7.94 13.23
N ILE A 120 0.75 8.61 12.32
CA ILE A 120 1.39 7.98 11.16
C ILE A 120 2.73 7.39 11.63
N GLY A 121 2.96 6.11 11.32
CA GLY A 121 4.19 5.41 11.68
C GLY A 121 5.43 6.19 11.23
N LYS A 122 6.51 6.12 12.00
CA LYS A 122 7.80 6.70 11.56
C LYS A 122 8.23 5.98 10.27
N PRO A 123 8.83 6.71 9.30
CA PRO A 123 9.34 6.12 8.07
C PRO A 123 10.37 5.01 8.32
#